data_AF-A0A3T0MXX9-F1
#
_entry.id   AF-A0A3T0MXX9-F1
#
_cell.length_a   1.000
_cell.length_b   1.000
_cell.length_c   1.000
_cell.angle_alpha   90.00
_cell.angle_beta   90.00
_cell.angle_gamma   90.00
#
_symmetry.space_group_name_H-M   'P 1'
#
loop_
_entity.id
_entity.type
_entity.pdbx_description
1 polymer ?
#
loop_
_entity_poly.entity_id
_entity_poly.type
_entity_poly.pdbx_seq_one_letter_code
_entity_poly.pdbx_strand_id
1 'polypeptide(L)' 'MPIIALIIIGAAAGFLATRLMRIDANVVTTVVIGMAGALIGGLLLRFLLTVMGMMAGFVGAVLGALLLIWLWQTYFQK' A
#
# COMPACT_ATOMS: atom_id res chain seq x y z
N MET A 1 -5.89 -2.06 -16.95
CA MET A 1 -6.88 -1.34 -16.10
C MET A 1 -6.32 -0.62 -14.84
N PRO A 2 -5.02 -0.45 -14.55
CA PRO A 2 -4.60 0.25 -13.32
C PRO A 2 -4.58 1.79 -13.43
N ILE A 3 -4.44 2.33 -14.65
CA ILE A 3 -4.20 3.77 -14.89
C ILE A 3 -5.45 4.60 -14.61
N ILE A 4 -6.64 4.12 -15.02
CA ILE A 4 -7.92 4.83 -14.81
C ILE A 4 -8.23 4.96 -13.31
N ALA A 5 -8.01 3.89 -12.54
CA ALA A 5 -8.20 3.91 -11.09
C ALA A 5 -7.24 4.90 -10.41
N LEU A 6 -5.99 4.98 -10.87
CA LEU A 6 -5.00 5.93 -10.35
C LEU A 6 -5.38 7.38 -10.62
N ILE A 7 -5.93 7.67 -11.81
CA ILE A 7 -6.44 8.99 -12.16
C ILE A 7 -7.63 9.37 -11.28
N ILE A 8 -8.58 8.45 -11.05
CA ILE A 8 -9.75 8.68 -10.19
C ILE A 8 -9.34 8.92 -8.74
N ILE A 9 -8.45 8.07 -8.20
CA ILE A 9 -7.95 8.20 -6.82
C ILE A 9 -7.13 9.49 -6.66
N GLY A 10 -6.30 9.84 -7.64
CA GLY A 10 -5.53 11.08 -7.63
C GLY A 10 -6.41 12.34 -7.71
N ALA A 11 -7.46 12.30 -8.54
CA ALA A 11 -8.44 13.38 -8.63
C ALA A 11 -9.25 13.52 -7.33
N ALA A 12 -9.69 12.42 -6.73
CA ALA A 12 -10.40 12.41 -5.46
C ALA A 12 -9.51 12.93 -4.30
N ALA A 13 -8.24 12.51 -4.25
CA ALA A 13 -7.28 12.98 -3.26
C ALA A 13 -6.96 14.48 -3.42
N GLY A 14 -6.80 14.96 -4.66
CA GLY A 14 -6.57 16.38 -4.96
C GLY A 14 -7.75 17.27 -4.56
N PHE A 15 -8.99 16.83 -4.85
CA PHE A 15 -10.20 17.52 -4.44
C PHE A 15 -10.38 17.54 -2.92
N LEU A 16 -10.09 16.42 -2.24
CA LEU A 16 -10.16 16.34 -0.78
C LEU A 16 -9.12 17.28 -0.12
N ALA A 17 -7.90 17.32 -0.65
CA ALA A 17 -6.83 18.17 -0.15
C ALA A 17 -7.14 19.67 -0.30
N THR A 18 -7.60 20.11 -1.49
CA THR A 18 -7.96 21.52 -1.71
C THR A 18 -9.19 21.93 -0.90
N ARG A 19 -10.17 21.03 -0.73
CA ARG A 19 -11.35 21.27 0.12
C ARG A 19 -10.99 21.36 1.60
N LEU A 20 -10.09 20.50 2.10
CA LEU A 20 -9.62 20.53 3.50
C LEU A 20 -8.76 21.76 3.80
N MET A 21 -7.96 22.21 2.83
CA MET A 21 -7.10 23.38 2.99
C MET A 21 -7.81 24.72 2.71
N ARG A 22 -9.09 24.71 2.28
CA ARG A 22 -9.87 25.92 1.93
C ARG A 22 -9.12 26.86 0.95
N ILE A 23 -8.41 26.26 0.01
CA ILE A 23 -7.69 27.03 -1.02
C ILE A 23 -8.59 27.09 -2.25
N ASP A 24 -9.00 28.30 -2.64
CA ASP A 24 -9.65 28.57 -3.93
C ASP A 24 -8.62 28.47 -5.06
N ALA A 25 -8.13 27.26 -5.31
CA ALA A 25 -7.16 26.96 -6.36
C ALA A 25 -7.87 26.75 -7.70
N ASN A 26 -7.37 27.39 -8.75
CA ASN A 26 -7.88 27.21 -10.11
C ASN A 26 -7.81 25.73 -10.55
N VAL A 27 -8.65 25.30 -11.51
CA VAL A 27 -8.81 23.87 -11.87
C VAL A 27 -7.47 23.18 -12.16
N VAL A 28 -6.59 23.85 -12.90
CA VAL A 28 -5.25 23.33 -13.26
C VAL A 28 -4.38 23.10 -12.02
N THR A 29 -4.38 24.04 -11.08
CA THR A 29 -3.59 23.94 -9.83
C THR A 29 -4.08 22.78 -8.96
N THR A 30 -5.40 22.57 -8.88
CA THR A 30 -5.98 21.44 -8.14
C THR A 30 -5.55 20.10 -8.73
N VAL A 31 -5.52 19.98 -10.06
CA VAL A 31 -5.07 18.76 -10.75
C VAL A 31 -3.57 18.50 -10.49
N VAL A 32 -2.73 19.53 -10.55
CA VAL A 32 -1.27 19.39 -10.31
C VAL A 32 -0.99 18.97 -8.87
N ILE A 33 -1.66 19.59 -7.89
CA ILE A 33 -1.55 19.20 -6.47
C ILE A 33 -2.04 17.76 -6.27
N GLY A 34 -3.14 17.39 -6.92
CA GLY A 34 -3.66 16.01 -6.90
C GLY A 34 -2.68 14.99 -7.49
N MET A 35 -2.02 15.31 -8.60
CA MET A 35 -0.98 14.46 -9.18
C MET A 35 0.24 14.33 -8.27
N ALA A 36 0.73 15.43 -7.69
CA ALA A 36 1.83 15.40 -6.73
C ALA A 36 1.47 14.58 -5.48
N GLY A 37 0.26 14.76 -4.96
CA GLY A 37 -0.29 13.99 -3.85
C GLY A 37 -0.44 12.50 -4.17
N ALA A 38 -0.85 12.14 -5.39
CA ALA A 38 -0.95 10.75 -5.83
C ALA A 38 0.42 10.07 -5.96
N LEU A 39 1.45 10.80 -6.40
CA LEU A 39 2.83 10.30 -6.44
C LEU A 39 3.34 10.00 -5.02
N ILE A 40 3.17 10.95 -4.10
CA ILE A 40 3.63 10.79 -2.71
C ILE A 40 2.81 9.70 -2.00
N GLY A 41 1.49 9.74 -2.11
CA GLY A 41 0.59 8.76 -1.49
C GLY A 41 0.81 7.35 -2.04
N GLY A 42 1.03 7.22 -3.36
CA GLY A 42 1.36 5.93 -3.98
C GLY A 42 2.71 5.37 -3.52
N LEU A 43 3.72 6.24 -3.36
CA LEU A 43 5.03 5.84 -2.83
C LEU A 43 4.93 5.42 -1.36
N LEU A 44 4.22 6.20 -0.55
CA LEU A 44 4.05 5.94 0.88
C LEU A 44 3.26 4.66 1.12
N LEU A 45 2.17 4.44 0.39
CA LEU A 45 1.37 3.22 0.48
C LEU A 45 2.20 2.00 0.07
N ARG A 46 2.98 2.08 -1.01
CA ARG A 46 3.91 1.01 -1.41
C ARG A 46 4.90 0.69 -0.31
N PHE A 47 5.54 1.70 0.27
CA PHE A 47 6.48 1.52 1.36
C PHE A 47 5.83 0.80 2.55
N LEU A 48 4.63 1.23 2.95
CA LEU A 48 3.88 0.61 4.04
C LEU A 48 3.54 -0.86 3.74
N LEU A 49 3.02 -1.14 2.54
CA LEU A 49 2.68 -2.49 2.12
C LEU A 49 3.92 -3.40 2.03
N THR A 50 5.07 -2.89 1.60
CA THR A 50 6.32 -3.64 1.56
C THR A 50 6.78 -4.01 2.97
N VAL A 51 6.76 -3.06 3.92
CA VAL A 51 7.13 -3.33 5.32
C VAL A 51 6.17 -4.34 5.96
N MET A 52 4.86 -4.15 5.79
CA MET A 52 3.86 -5.08 6.28
C MET A 52 4.01 -6.47 5.64
N GLY A 53 4.27 -6.53 4.34
CA GLY A 53 4.49 -7.78 3.60
C GLY A 53 5.73 -8.53 4.07
N MET A 54 6.83 -7.84 4.38
CA MET A 54 8.03 -8.46 4.95
C MET A 54 7.76 -9.05 6.34
N MET A 55 7.02 -8.33 7.20
CA MET A 55 6.65 -8.83 8.53
C MET A 55 5.70 -10.03 8.43
N ALA A 56 4.68 -9.96 7.56
CA ALA A 56 3.78 -11.07 7.30
C ALA A 56 4.52 -12.30 6.74
N GLY A 57 5.47 -12.08 5.83
CA GLY A 57 6.32 -13.14 5.28
C GLY A 57 7.20 -13.80 6.33
N PHE A 58 7.77 -13.02 7.24
CA PHE A 58 8.54 -13.56 8.37
C PHE A 58 7.67 -14.43 9.28
N VAL A 59 6.49 -13.96 9.69
CA VAL A 59 5.56 -14.73 10.51
C VAL A 59 5.13 -16.02 9.78
N GLY A 60 4.80 -15.93 8.50
CA GLY A 60 4.46 -17.08 7.67
C GLY A 60 5.59 -18.10 7.56
N ALA A 61 6.85 -17.64 7.42
CA ALA A 61 8.01 -18.52 7.36
C ALA A 61 8.27 -19.24 8.69
N VAL A 62 8.14 -18.54 9.83
CA VAL A 62 8.25 -19.15 11.16
C VAL A 62 7.18 -20.21 11.36
N LEU A 63 5.92 -19.91 11.04
CA LEU A 63 4.83 -20.88 11.13
C LEU A 63 5.05 -22.08 10.20
N GLY A 64 5.51 -21.85 8.97
CA GLY A 64 5.82 -22.92 8.02
C GLY A 64 6.96 -23.82 8.50
N ALA A 65 8.01 -23.25 9.07
CA ALA A 65 9.13 -24.00 9.64
C ALA A 65 8.69 -24.86 10.83
N LEU A 66 7.87 -24.32 11.74
CA LEU A 66 7.30 -25.08 12.86
C LEU A 66 6.48 -26.27 12.36
N LEU A 67 5.66 -26.07 11.34
CA LEU A 67 4.82 -27.11 10.75
C LEU A 67 5.67 -28.22 10.10
N LEU A 68 6.72 -27.85 9.37
CA LEU A 68 7.68 -28.79 8.77
C LEU A 68 8.41 -29.61 9.83
N ILE A 69 8.89 -28.97 10.90
CA ILE A 69 9.57 -29.66 12.02
C ILE A 69 8.61 -30.64 12.69
N TRP A 70 7.37 -30.23 12.94
CA TRP A 70 6.34 -31.10 13.52
C TRP A 70 6.05 -32.32 12.64
N LEU A 71 5.94 -32.11 11.32
CA LEU A 71 5.74 -33.19 10.36
C LEU A 71 6.93 -34.17 10.36
N TRP A 72 8.15 -33.64 10.39
CA TRP A 72 9.36 -34.45 10.45
C TRP A 72 9.42 -35.30 11.73
N GLN A 73 9.15 -34.70 12.89
CA GLN A 73 9.11 -35.45 14.15
C GLN A 73 8.01 -36.53 14.15
N THR A 74 6.86 -36.24 13.58
CA THR A 74 5.70 -37.15 13.59
C THR A 74 5.90 -38.36 12.68
N TYR A 75 6.51 -38.17 11.50
CA TYR A 75 6.59 -39.22 10.47
C TYR A 75 7.97 -39.86 10.30
N PHE A 76 9.05 -39.12 10.54
CA PHE A 76 10.42 -39.61 10.33
C PHE A 76 11.15 -39.97 11.63
N GLN A 77 10.64 -39.54 12.79
CA GLN A 77 11.25 -39.81 14.09
C GLN A 77 10.55 -40.93 14.89
N LYS A 78 9.76 -41.76 14.20
CA LYS A 78 9.32 -43.09 14.66
C LYS A 78 10.14 -44.16 13.98
#